data_AF-A0AAN6BLX0-F1
#
_entry.id   AF-A0AAN6BLX0-F1
#
_cell.length_a   1.000
_cell.length_b   1.000
_cell.length_c   1.000
_cell.angle_alpha   90.00
_cell.angle_beta   90.00
_cell.angle_gamma   90.00
#
_symmetry.space_group_name_H-M   'P 1'
#
loop_
_entity.id
_entity.type
_entity.pdbx_description
1 polymer ?
#
loop_
_entity_poly.entity_id
_entity_poly.type
_entity_poly.pdbx_seq_one_letter_code
_entity_poly.pdbx_strand_id
1 'polypeptide(L)'
;MYSKFWPKGGLPGILHHYTETLVTFEYTTSTVRKPHSLVFVGGLGDGLATTSYMADLAHTLHPTEWSLFTLTLTSSYQSWGLGHLDRDTNEIAQCLNYIKEYKTERFGTSGGSGKIVLMGHSTGSQCVLHYLSRPNPHTHTPAFDPSLEHIERMPLDGAIMQAPVSDREAIQWVLAEGFGDKTPAEIRPVFEKLTAMAREAIRDAEAGTDVLLPLAMTSLVYPAHTPLSARRFLSLTSPESPLSPSEDDLFSSDLSDEQLGKTFGMIREQGLLRGKLMVLFSGADQSVPAWVDKERLLSRWRRATDHNGEAEIWDDNSGIIPNASHALSNDDQAEPRKFLVDKVLGYLSALVKA
;
A
#
# COMPACT_ATOMS: atom_id res chain seq x y z
N MET A 1 -20.84 -4.84 -17.73
CA MET A 1 -19.98 -3.86 -18.46
C MET A 1 -18.58 -4.45 -18.50
N TYR A 2 -17.89 -4.48 -19.64
CA TYR A 2 -16.52 -5.03 -19.73
C TYR A 2 -15.50 -4.05 -19.13
N SER A 3 -14.33 -4.54 -18.72
CA SER A 3 -13.25 -3.66 -18.24
C SER A 3 -12.90 -2.61 -19.28
N LYS A 4 -12.86 -1.34 -18.86
CA LYS A 4 -12.47 -0.21 -19.71
C LYS A 4 -10.96 0.00 -19.77
N PHE A 5 -10.24 -0.48 -18.75
CA PHE A 5 -8.81 -0.21 -18.56
C PHE A 5 -7.93 -1.38 -18.99
N TRP A 6 -8.45 -2.59 -18.86
CA TRP A 6 -7.70 -3.78 -19.22
C TRP A 6 -7.88 -4.11 -20.70
N PRO A 7 -6.80 -4.47 -21.42
CA PRO A 7 -6.87 -4.78 -22.83
C PRO A 7 -7.73 -6.03 -23.08
N LYS A 8 -8.49 -5.99 -24.17
CA LYS A 8 -9.22 -7.18 -24.66
C LYS A 8 -8.21 -8.29 -24.98
N GLY A 9 -8.49 -9.50 -24.49
CA GLY A 9 -7.57 -10.64 -24.63
C GLY A 9 -6.63 -10.84 -23.43
N GLY A 10 -6.69 -9.96 -22.42
CA GLY A 10 -5.86 -10.05 -21.21
C GLY A 10 -4.43 -9.55 -21.43
N LEU A 11 -3.62 -9.63 -20.38
CA LEU A 11 -2.17 -9.40 -20.46
C LEU A 11 -1.43 -10.72 -20.25
N PRO A 12 -0.48 -11.06 -21.14
CA PRO A 12 0.34 -12.26 -20.99
C PRO A 12 1.29 -12.12 -19.80
N GLY A 13 1.60 -13.25 -19.19
CA GLY A 13 2.50 -13.32 -18.04
C GLY A 13 2.70 -14.73 -17.53
N ILE A 14 3.36 -14.83 -16.38
CA ILE A 14 3.68 -16.09 -15.71
C ILE A 14 3.08 -16.02 -14.30
N LEU A 15 2.29 -17.03 -13.94
CA LEU A 15 1.82 -17.20 -12.57
C LEU A 15 2.85 -18.04 -11.80
N HIS A 16 3.34 -17.49 -10.69
CA HIS A 16 4.31 -18.09 -9.80
C HIS A 16 3.67 -18.42 -8.46
N HIS A 17 4.12 -19.50 -7.85
CA HIS A 17 3.86 -19.81 -6.44
C HIS A 17 5.10 -19.42 -5.64
N TYR A 18 4.97 -18.42 -4.76
CA TYR A 18 6.07 -18.03 -3.84
C TYR A 18 5.90 -18.67 -2.47
N THR A 19 4.70 -19.18 -2.18
CA THR A 19 4.43 -20.22 -1.17
C THR A 19 3.52 -21.27 -1.80
N GLU A 20 3.21 -22.34 -1.08
CA GLU A 20 2.24 -23.35 -1.53
C GLU A 20 0.84 -22.76 -1.77
N THR A 21 0.48 -21.68 -1.08
CA THR A 21 -0.87 -21.09 -1.09
C THR A 21 -0.95 -19.70 -1.70
N LEU A 22 0.16 -18.97 -1.78
CA LEU A 22 0.20 -17.58 -2.24
C LEU A 22 0.95 -17.47 -3.57
N VAL A 23 0.39 -16.65 -4.47
CA VAL A 23 0.87 -16.50 -5.84
C VAL A 23 1.31 -15.09 -6.16
N THR A 24 2.23 -14.97 -7.09
CA THR A 24 2.62 -13.70 -7.73
C THR A 24 2.59 -13.85 -9.24
N PHE A 25 2.11 -12.84 -9.95
CA PHE A 25 1.97 -12.83 -11.40
C PHE A 25 2.96 -11.87 -12.02
N GLU A 26 3.87 -12.38 -12.86
CA GLU A 26 4.83 -11.59 -13.64
C GLU A 26 4.21 -11.19 -14.98
N TYR A 27 4.06 -9.89 -15.24
CA TYR A 27 3.65 -9.39 -16.56
C TYR A 27 4.84 -9.40 -17.52
N THR A 28 4.80 -10.31 -18.51
CA THR A 28 5.91 -10.50 -19.44
C THR A 28 5.48 -11.23 -20.71
N THR A 29 6.17 -10.95 -21.81
CA THR A 29 6.08 -11.70 -23.07
C THR A 29 7.34 -12.51 -23.37
N SER A 30 8.32 -12.52 -22.45
CA SER A 30 9.59 -13.26 -22.55
C SER A 30 10.54 -12.85 -23.70
N THR A 31 10.35 -11.69 -24.34
CA THR A 31 11.18 -11.24 -25.48
C THR A 31 12.45 -10.48 -25.07
N VAL A 32 12.45 -9.84 -23.90
CA VAL A 32 13.54 -9.02 -23.38
C VAL A 32 14.07 -9.63 -22.09
N ARG A 33 15.38 -9.55 -21.84
CA ARG A 33 15.99 -9.96 -20.57
C ARG A 33 15.46 -9.07 -19.44
N LYS A 34 14.96 -9.66 -18.35
CA LYS A 34 14.31 -8.94 -17.23
C LYS A 34 15.01 -9.18 -15.89
N PRO A 35 16.23 -8.69 -15.66
CA PRO A 35 16.92 -8.88 -14.39
C PRO A 35 16.30 -8.11 -13.22
N HIS A 36 15.51 -7.07 -13.46
CA HIS A 36 14.96 -6.19 -12.43
C HIS A 36 13.46 -6.42 -12.19
N SER A 37 13.00 -6.15 -10.98
CA SER A 37 11.64 -6.45 -10.54
C SER A 37 10.98 -5.25 -9.86
N LEU A 38 9.85 -4.81 -10.40
CA LEU A 38 8.92 -3.92 -9.71
C LEU A 38 7.79 -4.76 -9.12
N VAL A 39 7.70 -4.83 -7.80
CA VAL A 39 6.67 -5.60 -7.10
C VAL A 39 5.59 -4.64 -6.62
N PHE A 40 4.38 -4.82 -7.13
CA PHE A 40 3.24 -3.98 -6.86
C PHE A 40 2.31 -4.61 -5.82
N VAL A 41 2.04 -3.86 -4.75
CA VAL A 41 1.08 -4.19 -3.69
C VAL A 41 -0.14 -3.28 -3.87
N GLY A 42 -1.29 -3.88 -4.18
CA GLY A 42 -2.56 -3.15 -4.35
C GLY A 42 -3.14 -2.63 -3.04
N GLY A 43 -4.28 -1.95 -3.15
CA GLY A 43 -5.06 -1.49 -2.00
C GLY A 43 -5.81 -2.62 -1.28
N LEU A 44 -6.53 -2.26 -0.22
CA LEU A 44 -7.33 -3.16 0.60
C LEU A 44 -8.46 -3.74 -0.26
N GLY A 45 -8.42 -5.05 -0.50
CA GLY A 45 -9.38 -5.76 -1.35
C GLY A 45 -8.95 -5.92 -2.79
N ASP A 46 -7.80 -5.37 -3.15
CA ASP A 46 -7.16 -5.69 -4.41
C ASP A 46 -6.57 -7.10 -4.35
N GLY A 47 -6.69 -7.80 -5.47
CA GLY A 47 -5.90 -8.98 -5.80
C GLY A 47 -5.02 -8.71 -7.00
N LEU A 48 -4.82 -9.74 -7.82
CA LEU A 48 -4.12 -9.61 -9.09
C LEU A 48 -4.90 -8.68 -10.02
N ALA A 49 -4.20 -7.74 -10.67
CA ALA A 49 -4.74 -6.91 -11.77
C ALA A 49 -5.86 -5.91 -11.40
N THR A 50 -5.88 -5.36 -10.18
CA THR A 50 -7.06 -4.60 -9.71
C THR A 50 -7.09 -3.11 -10.12
N THR A 51 -5.94 -2.46 -10.32
CA THR A 51 -5.87 -1.01 -10.61
C THR A 51 -5.73 -0.68 -12.09
N SER A 52 -6.28 0.47 -12.49
CA SER A 52 -6.45 0.87 -13.89
C SER A 52 -5.15 1.15 -14.65
N TYR A 53 -4.15 1.76 -13.99
CA TYR A 53 -2.86 2.10 -14.60
C TYR A 53 -1.88 0.92 -14.70
N MET A 54 -2.26 -0.26 -14.20
CA MET A 54 -1.37 -1.43 -14.24
C MET A 54 -1.15 -1.95 -15.66
N ALA A 55 -2.16 -1.85 -16.52
CA ALA A 55 -1.99 -2.17 -17.93
C ALA A 55 -1.03 -1.19 -18.62
N ASP A 56 -1.16 0.10 -18.33
CA ASP A 56 -0.29 1.16 -18.86
C ASP A 56 1.17 0.97 -18.38
N LEU A 57 1.35 0.61 -17.11
CA LEU A 57 2.65 0.31 -16.52
C LEU A 57 3.28 -0.95 -17.12
N ALA A 58 2.53 -2.05 -17.23
CA ALA A 58 3.01 -3.28 -17.84
C ALA A 58 3.44 -3.06 -19.31
N HIS A 59 2.67 -2.29 -20.07
CA HIS A 59 3.01 -1.92 -21.44
C HIS A 59 4.29 -1.08 -21.51
N THR A 60 4.41 -0.08 -20.63
CA THR A 60 5.57 0.83 -20.60
C THR A 60 6.85 0.13 -20.16
N LEU A 61 6.75 -0.85 -19.26
CA LEU A 61 7.90 -1.63 -18.80
C LEU A 61 8.31 -2.72 -19.79
N HIS A 62 7.46 -3.09 -20.76
CA HIS A 62 7.73 -4.13 -21.75
C HIS A 62 9.10 -4.02 -22.45
N PRO A 63 9.52 -2.86 -23.01
CA PRO A 63 10.83 -2.72 -23.65
C PRO A 63 12.02 -2.62 -22.69
N THR A 64 11.80 -2.53 -21.37
CA THR A 64 12.85 -2.28 -20.38
C THR A 64 13.48 -3.56 -19.81
N GLU A 65 14.44 -3.45 -18.89
CA GLU A 65 14.97 -4.58 -18.11
C GLU A 65 14.15 -4.88 -16.84
N TRP A 66 13.06 -4.15 -16.60
CA TRP A 66 12.14 -4.35 -15.49
C TRP A 66 10.95 -5.21 -15.91
N SER A 67 10.54 -6.13 -15.04
CA SER A 67 9.23 -6.77 -15.10
C SER A 67 8.36 -6.33 -13.92
N LEU A 68 7.07 -6.26 -14.15
CA LEU A 68 6.06 -5.95 -13.15
C LEU A 68 5.55 -7.24 -12.52
N PHE A 69 5.45 -7.27 -11.20
CA PHE A 69 4.83 -8.34 -10.43
C PHE A 69 3.65 -7.79 -9.64
N THR A 70 2.58 -8.58 -9.52
CA THR A 70 1.51 -8.38 -8.54
C THR A 70 1.34 -9.65 -7.72
N LEU A 71 1.00 -9.55 -6.44
CA LEU A 71 0.87 -10.71 -5.55
C LEU A 71 -0.48 -10.77 -4.86
N THR A 72 -0.82 -11.96 -4.40
CA THR A 72 -1.91 -12.20 -3.45
C THR A 72 -1.33 -12.44 -2.07
N LEU A 73 -1.92 -11.84 -1.04
CA LEU A 73 -1.59 -12.05 0.37
C LEU A 73 -2.67 -12.91 1.04
N THR A 74 -2.42 -13.40 2.25
CA THR A 74 -3.49 -14.00 3.07
C THR A 74 -4.63 -13.00 3.27
N SER A 75 -4.30 -11.72 3.44
CA SER A 75 -5.28 -10.63 3.50
C SER A 75 -6.06 -10.42 2.20
N SER A 76 -5.57 -10.90 1.05
CA SER A 76 -6.36 -10.92 -0.20
C SER A 76 -7.46 -11.99 -0.17
N TYR A 77 -7.19 -13.17 0.42
CA TYR A 77 -8.14 -14.30 0.44
C TYR A 77 -9.09 -14.27 1.63
N GLN A 78 -8.55 -14.03 2.82
CA GLN A 78 -9.30 -14.07 4.08
C GLN A 78 -10.01 -12.75 4.36
N SER A 79 -10.29 -11.96 3.32
CA SER A 79 -10.73 -10.58 3.40
C SER A 79 -9.77 -9.67 4.16
N TRP A 80 -9.38 -8.58 3.51
CA TRP A 80 -8.41 -7.64 4.07
C TRP A 80 -8.87 -7.01 5.38
N GLY A 81 -10.18 -6.98 5.63
CA GLY A 81 -10.75 -6.49 6.87
C GLY A 81 -10.47 -7.38 8.09
N LEU A 82 -9.86 -8.55 7.88
CA LEU A 82 -9.29 -9.44 8.91
C LEU A 82 -7.75 -9.38 8.95
N GLY A 83 -7.13 -8.77 7.94
CA GLY A 83 -5.68 -8.64 7.78
C GLY A 83 -5.00 -7.78 8.83
N HIS A 84 -3.66 -7.82 8.84
CA HIS A 84 -2.81 -6.89 9.59
C HIS A 84 -1.42 -6.79 8.95
N LEU A 85 -0.75 -5.65 9.17
CA LEU A 85 0.44 -5.27 8.41
C LEU A 85 1.66 -6.16 8.69
N ASP A 86 1.81 -6.70 9.91
CA ASP A 86 2.93 -7.60 10.22
C ASP A 86 2.91 -8.86 9.32
N ARG A 87 1.76 -9.53 9.17
CA ARG A 87 1.65 -10.70 8.29
C ARG A 87 1.83 -10.33 6.83
N ASP A 88 1.18 -9.26 6.38
CA ASP A 88 1.28 -8.81 4.99
C ASP A 88 2.75 -8.52 4.61
N THR A 89 3.52 -7.91 5.51
CA THR A 89 4.94 -7.62 5.26
C THR A 89 5.86 -8.84 5.38
N ASN A 90 5.52 -9.85 6.19
CA ASN A 90 6.19 -11.16 6.17
C ASN A 90 5.97 -11.86 4.82
N GLU A 91 4.73 -11.90 4.33
CA GLU A 91 4.38 -12.52 3.05
C GLU A 91 4.98 -11.78 1.85
N ILE A 92 5.03 -10.44 1.90
CA ILE A 92 5.76 -9.62 0.92
C ILE A 92 7.24 -10.01 0.93
N ALA A 93 7.88 -10.13 2.09
CA ALA A 93 9.29 -10.54 2.17
C ALA A 93 9.54 -11.94 1.60
N GLN A 94 8.63 -12.91 1.82
CA GLN A 94 8.70 -14.22 1.17
C GLN A 94 8.63 -14.10 -0.36
N CYS A 95 7.70 -13.28 -0.87
CA CYS A 95 7.55 -13.04 -2.30
C CYS A 95 8.80 -12.39 -2.91
N LEU A 96 9.39 -11.41 -2.22
CA LEU A 96 10.61 -10.73 -2.67
C LEU A 96 11.81 -11.70 -2.72
N ASN A 97 11.98 -12.56 -1.70
CA ASN A 97 13.01 -13.58 -1.68
C ASN A 97 12.85 -14.56 -2.85
N TYR A 98 11.62 -15.06 -3.08
CA TYR A 98 11.30 -15.90 -4.24
C TYR A 98 11.66 -15.21 -5.56
N ILE A 99 11.24 -13.95 -5.74
CA ILE A 99 11.51 -13.19 -6.98
C ILE A 99 13.02 -13.02 -7.19
N LYS A 100 13.78 -12.73 -6.14
CA LYS A 100 15.24 -12.60 -6.21
C LYS A 100 15.91 -13.88 -6.67
N GLU A 101 15.51 -15.03 -6.11
CA GLU A 101 16.02 -16.35 -6.48
C GLU A 101 15.64 -16.70 -7.92
N TYR A 102 14.34 -16.60 -8.26
CA TYR A 102 13.83 -16.82 -9.61
C TYR A 102 14.58 -16.01 -10.68
N LYS A 103 14.79 -14.71 -10.43
CA LYS A 103 15.49 -13.82 -11.36
C LYS A 103 16.97 -14.22 -11.50
N THR A 104 17.59 -14.62 -10.40
CA THR A 104 18.98 -15.09 -10.37
C THR A 104 19.13 -16.40 -11.14
N GLU A 105 18.24 -17.38 -10.94
CA GLU A 105 18.26 -18.65 -11.67
C GLU A 105 18.02 -18.45 -13.18
N ARG A 106 17.04 -17.61 -13.53
CA ARG A 106 16.64 -17.42 -14.92
C ARG A 106 17.63 -16.60 -15.74
N PHE A 107 18.25 -15.59 -15.14
CA PHE A 107 19.08 -14.63 -15.87
C PHE A 107 20.55 -14.64 -15.43
N GLY A 108 20.90 -15.30 -14.33
CA GLY A 108 22.23 -15.24 -13.73
C GLY A 108 22.55 -13.86 -13.15
N THR A 109 23.75 -13.72 -12.59
CA THR A 109 24.26 -12.45 -12.02
C THR A 109 25.24 -11.72 -12.93
N SER A 110 25.44 -12.23 -14.16
CA SER A 110 26.28 -11.60 -15.18
C SER A 110 25.66 -10.27 -15.60
N GLY A 111 26.22 -9.16 -15.11
CA GLY A 111 25.69 -7.79 -15.29
C GLY A 111 25.27 -7.10 -13.99
N GLY A 112 25.40 -7.75 -12.83
CA GLY A 112 25.00 -7.23 -11.53
C GLY A 112 23.80 -7.99 -10.95
N SER A 113 23.55 -7.83 -9.65
CA SER A 113 22.35 -8.37 -9.00
C SER A 113 21.10 -7.63 -9.50
N GLY A 114 20.02 -8.38 -9.72
CA GLY A 114 18.72 -7.80 -10.04
C GLY A 114 18.25 -6.82 -8.96
N LYS A 115 17.82 -5.62 -9.37
CA LYS A 115 17.26 -4.60 -8.48
C LYS A 115 15.79 -4.89 -8.18
N ILE A 116 15.37 -4.64 -6.95
CA ILE A 116 13.99 -4.85 -6.49
C ILE A 116 13.42 -3.54 -5.96
N VAL A 117 12.28 -3.14 -6.52
CA VAL A 117 11.50 -1.97 -6.08
C VAL A 117 10.13 -2.45 -5.60
N LEU A 118 9.73 -2.02 -4.40
CA LEU A 118 8.39 -2.27 -3.87
C LEU A 118 7.52 -1.03 -4.09
N MET A 119 6.37 -1.20 -4.74
CA MET A 119 5.42 -0.14 -5.00
C MET A 119 4.07 -0.45 -4.36
N GLY A 120 3.64 0.41 -3.44
CA GLY A 120 2.32 0.34 -2.81
C GLY A 120 1.34 1.29 -3.49
N HIS A 121 0.11 0.83 -3.68
CA HIS A 121 -1.02 1.65 -4.13
C HIS A 121 -2.05 1.78 -3.01
N SER A 122 -2.55 3.00 -2.79
CA SER A 122 -3.55 3.25 -1.75
C SER A 122 -3.04 2.72 -0.40
N THR A 123 -3.82 1.93 0.29
CA THR A 123 -3.46 1.23 1.52
C THR A 123 -2.34 0.18 1.35
N GLY A 124 -2.03 -0.29 0.14
CA GLY A 124 -0.80 -1.03 -0.13
C GLY A 124 0.46 -0.21 0.22
N SER A 125 0.35 1.12 0.26
CA SER A 125 1.40 2.00 0.79
C SER A 125 1.62 1.80 2.30
N GLN A 126 0.61 1.40 3.06
CA GLN A 126 0.77 1.03 4.49
C GLN A 126 1.76 -0.14 4.59
N CYS A 127 1.63 -1.14 3.73
CA CYS A 127 2.56 -2.27 3.67
C CYS A 127 3.99 -1.81 3.35
N VAL A 128 4.17 -0.88 2.39
CA VAL A 128 5.50 -0.34 2.05
C VAL A 128 6.15 0.35 3.25
N LEU A 129 5.44 1.29 3.89
CA LEU A 129 6.00 2.02 5.03
C LEU A 129 6.24 1.10 6.22
N HIS A 130 5.33 0.18 6.49
CA HIS A 130 5.47 -0.81 7.57
C HIS A 130 6.66 -1.76 7.34
N TYR A 131 6.86 -2.21 6.10
CA TYR A 131 8.02 -3.03 5.71
C TYR A 131 9.33 -2.33 6.06
N LEU A 132 9.40 -1.02 5.80
CA LEU A 132 10.61 -0.20 5.93
C LEU A 132 10.84 0.36 7.34
N SER A 133 9.80 0.53 8.16
CA SER A 133 9.89 1.27 9.43
C SER A 133 9.92 0.38 10.67
N ARG A 134 9.37 -0.84 10.60
CA ARG A 134 9.24 -1.73 11.76
C ARG A 134 10.52 -2.52 12.04
N PRO A 135 10.70 -3.05 13.26
CA PRO A 135 11.83 -3.93 13.59
C PRO A 135 11.97 -5.09 12.59
N ASN A 136 13.21 -5.53 12.35
CA ASN A 136 13.50 -6.65 11.45
C ASN A 136 14.32 -7.73 12.18
N PRO A 137 13.76 -8.94 12.41
CA PRO A 137 12.37 -9.34 12.13
C PRO A 137 11.38 -8.58 13.03
N HIS A 138 10.08 -8.68 12.71
CA HIS A 138 9.04 -8.21 13.62
C HIS A 138 9.15 -8.93 14.98
N THR A 139 8.83 -8.23 16.06
CA THR A 139 9.09 -8.70 17.43
C THR A 139 7.84 -9.05 18.22
N HIS A 140 6.66 -8.75 17.69
CA HIS A 140 5.38 -8.96 18.36
C HIS A 140 4.56 -10.01 17.62
N THR A 141 4.06 -11.02 18.34
CA THR A 141 3.07 -11.96 17.82
C THR A 141 1.73 -11.64 18.47
N PRO A 142 0.73 -11.19 17.70
CA PRO A 142 -0.56 -10.85 18.26
C PRO A 142 -1.33 -12.10 18.68
N ALA A 143 -2.09 -12.00 19.77
CA ALA A 143 -2.88 -13.14 20.29
C ALA A 143 -3.93 -13.67 19.30
N PHE A 144 -4.42 -12.83 18.38
CA PHE A 144 -5.40 -13.21 17.34
C PHE A 144 -4.77 -13.93 16.14
N ASP A 145 -3.43 -13.93 16.00
CA ASP A 145 -2.70 -14.69 14.98
C ASP A 145 -1.50 -15.42 15.62
N PRO A 146 -1.77 -16.49 16.40
CA PRO A 146 -0.71 -17.25 17.07
C PRO A 146 0.15 -18.06 16.08
N SER A 147 -0.29 -18.18 14.82
CA SER A 147 0.44 -18.85 13.74
C SER A 147 1.39 -17.94 12.98
N LEU A 148 1.46 -16.66 13.33
CA LEU A 148 2.31 -15.70 12.64
C LEU A 148 3.79 -16.06 12.79
N GLU A 149 4.41 -16.39 11.66
CA GLU A 149 5.85 -16.60 11.55
C GLU A 149 6.54 -15.32 11.08
N HIS A 150 7.51 -14.85 11.86
CA HIS A 150 8.30 -13.68 11.50
C HIS A 150 9.52 -14.09 10.69
N ILE A 151 9.78 -13.35 9.62
CA ILE A 151 10.95 -13.56 8.77
C ILE A 151 11.80 -12.31 8.65
N GLU A 152 13.08 -12.50 8.34
CA GLU A 152 13.97 -11.39 8.02
C GLU A 152 13.57 -10.80 6.66
N ARG A 153 13.29 -9.50 6.67
CA ARG A 153 12.97 -8.71 5.49
C ARG A 153 14.27 -8.30 4.79
N MET A 154 14.33 -8.50 3.48
CA MET A 154 15.48 -8.10 2.67
C MET A 154 15.46 -6.60 2.37
N PRO A 155 16.62 -5.93 2.28
CA PRO A 155 16.67 -4.53 1.84
C PRO A 155 16.19 -4.37 0.39
N LEU A 156 15.51 -3.26 0.11
CA LEU A 156 15.00 -2.86 -1.19
C LEU A 156 15.96 -1.88 -1.88
N ASP A 157 16.04 -1.95 -3.20
CA ASP A 157 16.77 -0.96 -4.00
C ASP A 157 15.95 0.31 -4.24
N GLY A 158 14.63 0.23 -4.05
CA GLY A 158 13.74 1.39 -4.14
C GLY A 158 12.36 1.13 -3.54
N ALA A 159 11.66 2.21 -3.21
CA ALA A 159 10.29 2.16 -2.68
C ALA A 159 9.44 3.27 -3.29
N ILE A 160 8.21 2.94 -3.67
CA ILE A 160 7.23 3.87 -4.23
C ILE A 160 5.92 3.74 -3.46
N MET A 161 5.31 4.86 -3.06
CA MET A 161 3.96 4.91 -2.50
C MET A 161 3.08 5.80 -3.37
N GLN A 162 2.02 5.23 -3.94
CA GLN A 162 1.07 5.96 -4.79
C GLN A 162 -0.27 6.10 -4.06
N ALA A 163 -0.74 7.35 -3.96
CA ALA A 163 -1.91 7.74 -3.18
C ALA A 163 -1.92 7.14 -1.74
N PRO A 164 -0.86 7.30 -0.93
CA PRO A 164 -0.91 6.94 0.49
C PRO A 164 -1.90 7.87 1.23
N VAL A 165 -3.12 7.40 1.46
CA VAL A 165 -4.20 8.17 2.09
C VAL A 165 -4.52 7.58 3.47
N SER A 166 -4.88 8.45 4.41
CA SER A 166 -5.40 8.02 5.71
C SER A 166 -6.84 7.53 5.59
N ASP A 167 -7.07 6.26 5.94
CA ASP A 167 -8.41 5.71 6.07
C ASP A 167 -9.23 6.48 7.12
N ARG A 168 -8.61 6.88 8.23
CA ARG A 168 -9.23 7.70 9.27
C ARG A 168 -9.76 9.01 8.69
N GLU A 169 -8.92 9.77 8.00
CA GLU A 169 -9.34 11.06 7.44
C GLU A 169 -10.34 10.88 6.28
N ALA A 170 -10.21 9.83 5.48
CA ALA A 170 -11.21 9.48 4.46
C ALA A 170 -12.58 9.20 5.11
N ILE A 171 -12.62 8.46 6.22
CA ILE A 171 -13.85 8.22 6.99
C ILE A 171 -14.37 9.51 7.61
N GLN A 172 -13.51 10.38 8.14
CA GLN A 172 -13.93 11.70 8.63
C GLN A 172 -14.56 12.55 7.51
N TRP A 173 -14.04 12.46 6.29
CA TRP A 173 -14.63 13.12 5.13
C TRP A 173 -16.01 12.58 4.80
N VAL A 174 -16.18 11.25 4.79
CA VAL A 174 -17.48 10.59 4.64
C VAL A 174 -18.46 11.02 5.74
N LEU A 175 -17.99 11.14 6.99
CA LEU A 175 -18.81 11.60 8.12
C LEU A 175 -19.16 13.09 8.07
N ALA A 176 -18.46 13.88 7.25
CA ALA A 176 -18.71 15.31 7.05
C ALA A 176 -19.61 15.57 5.84
N GLU A 177 -19.36 14.89 4.72
CA GLU A 177 -20.01 15.17 3.43
C GLU A 177 -21.07 14.13 3.03
N GLY A 178 -21.03 12.94 3.63
CA GLY A 178 -21.83 11.80 3.21
C GLY A 178 -21.09 10.89 2.22
N PHE A 179 -21.76 9.84 1.77
CA PHE A 179 -21.22 8.90 0.79
C PHE A 179 -22.33 8.28 -0.05
N GLY A 180 -22.20 8.40 -1.38
CA GLY A 180 -23.26 7.98 -2.30
C GLY A 180 -24.58 8.69 -2.00
N ASP A 181 -25.67 7.93 -1.86
CA ASP A 181 -27.00 8.45 -1.53
C ASP A 181 -27.21 8.70 -0.01
N LYS A 182 -26.16 8.52 0.81
CA LYS A 182 -26.24 8.59 2.27
C LYS A 182 -25.70 9.90 2.82
N THR A 183 -26.53 10.56 3.61
CA THR A 183 -26.19 11.83 4.25
C THR A 183 -25.34 11.63 5.51
N PRO A 184 -24.57 12.64 5.94
CA PRO A 184 -23.85 12.61 7.23
C PRO A 184 -24.73 12.22 8.43
N ALA A 185 -25.99 12.66 8.43
CA ALA A 185 -26.95 12.38 9.49
C ALA A 185 -27.36 10.90 9.57
N GLU A 186 -27.31 10.17 8.45
CA GLU A 186 -27.55 8.73 8.41
C GLU A 186 -26.30 7.93 8.80
N ILE A 187 -25.11 8.38 8.41
CA ILE A 187 -23.86 7.63 8.60
C ILE A 187 -23.33 7.78 10.03
N ARG A 188 -23.37 8.99 10.61
CA ARG A 188 -22.74 9.27 11.91
C ARG A 188 -23.26 8.38 13.06
N PRO A 189 -24.58 8.15 13.23
CA PRO A 189 -25.07 7.23 14.27
C PRO A 189 -24.58 5.79 14.08
N VAL A 190 -24.41 5.35 12.82
CA VAL A 190 -23.90 4.01 12.50
C VAL A 190 -22.42 3.90 12.88
N PHE A 191 -21.63 4.92 12.57
CA PHE A 191 -20.22 4.99 12.95
C PHE A 191 -20.02 4.93 14.46
N GLU A 192 -20.72 5.76 15.23
CA GLU A 192 -20.61 5.75 16.70
C GLU A 192 -20.99 4.39 17.30
N LYS A 193 -22.04 3.76 16.74
CA LYS A 193 -22.45 2.42 17.16
C LYS A 193 -21.39 1.36 16.82
N LEU A 194 -20.79 1.41 15.62
CA LEU A 194 -19.69 0.50 15.24
C LEU A 194 -18.48 0.68 16.17
N THR A 195 -18.10 1.91 16.48
CA THR A 195 -16.99 2.21 17.39
C THR A 195 -17.25 1.67 18.79
N ALA A 196 -18.46 1.84 19.32
CA ALA A 196 -18.84 1.26 20.60
C ALA A 196 -18.78 -0.27 20.60
N MET A 197 -19.37 -0.90 19.58
CA MET A 197 -19.35 -2.36 19.39
C MET A 197 -17.93 -2.90 19.27
N ALA A 198 -17.07 -2.23 18.50
CA ALA A 198 -15.69 -2.67 18.29
C ALA A 198 -14.87 -2.56 19.58
N ARG A 199 -15.05 -1.49 20.36
CA ARG A 199 -14.40 -1.32 21.67
C ARG A 199 -14.87 -2.38 22.68
N GLU A 200 -16.15 -2.72 22.68
CA GLU A 200 -16.70 -3.81 23.51
C GLU A 200 -16.09 -5.15 23.10
N ALA A 201 -16.12 -5.46 21.81
CA ALA A 201 -15.55 -6.69 21.27
C ALA A 201 -14.07 -6.86 21.64
N ILE A 202 -13.23 -5.82 21.55
CA ILE A 202 -11.81 -5.95 21.92
C ILE A 202 -11.60 -6.17 23.42
N ARG A 203 -12.47 -5.63 24.28
CA ARG A 203 -12.36 -5.86 25.73
C ARG A 203 -12.81 -7.27 26.13
N ASP A 204 -13.86 -7.76 25.50
CA ASP A 204 -14.59 -8.94 25.95
C ASP A 204 -14.27 -10.20 25.12
N ALA A 205 -13.57 -10.06 24.00
CA ALA A 205 -13.19 -11.17 23.14
C ALA A 205 -12.27 -12.17 23.88
N GLU A 206 -12.56 -13.45 23.69
CA GLU A 206 -11.63 -14.51 24.06
C GLU A 206 -10.34 -14.38 23.25
N ALA A 207 -9.20 -14.65 23.89
CA ALA A 207 -7.91 -14.62 23.21
C ALA A 207 -7.92 -15.56 21.99
N GLY A 208 -7.46 -15.07 20.84
CA GLY A 208 -7.48 -15.82 19.58
C GLY A 208 -8.75 -15.64 18.75
N THR A 209 -9.72 -14.83 19.19
CA THR A 209 -10.93 -14.55 18.41
C THR A 209 -10.91 -13.16 17.76
N ASP A 210 -11.52 -13.05 16.58
CA ASP A 210 -11.73 -11.78 15.87
C ASP A 210 -13.23 -11.61 15.64
N VAL A 211 -13.82 -10.56 16.22
CA VAL A 211 -15.27 -10.31 16.13
C VAL A 211 -15.58 -9.56 14.86
N LEU A 212 -16.35 -10.16 13.96
CA LEU A 212 -16.83 -9.51 12.74
C LEU A 212 -17.93 -8.50 13.06
N LEU A 213 -17.77 -7.26 12.59
CA LEU A 213 -18.79 -6.23 12.68
C LEU A 213 -19.88 -6.44 11.62
N PRO A 214 -21.13 -5.99 11.85
CA PRO A 214 -22.22 -6.17 10.90
C PRO A 214 -21.91 -5.49 9.55
N LEU A 215 -21.85 -6.28 8.48
CA LEU A 215 -21.51 -5.80 7.14
C LEU A 215 -22.44 -4.68 6.63
N ALA A 216 -23.73 -4.77 6.99
CA ALA A 216 -24.73 -3.76 6.66
C ALA A 216 -24.41 -2.38 7.26
N MET A 217 -23.66 -2.34 8.36
CA MET A 217 -23.24 -1.11 9.02
C MET A 217 -21.88 -0.64 8.48
N THR A 218 -20.89 -1.54 8.38
CA THR A 218 -19.55 -1.17 7.90
C THR A 218 -19.58 -0.65 6.46
N SER A 219 -20.46 -1.18 5.62
CA SER A 219 -20.66 -0.72 4.23
C SER A 219 -21.19 0.72 4.12
N LEU A 220 -21.73 1.30 5.19
CA LEU A 220 -22.19 2.69 5.20
C LEU A 220 -21.07 3.68 5.55
N VAL A 221 -20.03 3.20 6.22
CA VAL A 221 -18.92 4.03 6.71
C VAL A 221 -17.69 3.87 5.83
N TYR A 222 -17.44 2.66 5.33
CA TYR A 222 -16.24 2.33 4.57
C TYR A 222 -16.57 1.85 3.15
N PRO A 223 -15.95 2.41 2.09
CA PRO A 223 -16.40 2.28 0.69
C PRO A 223 -16.42 0.88 0.04
N ALA A 224 -16.08 -0.20 0.74
CA ALA A 224 -15.61 -1.42 0.10
C ALA A 224 -16.48 -2.68 0.27
N HIS A 225 -17.70 -2.59 0.82
CA HIS A 225 -18.57 -3.76 1.09
C HIS A 225 -17.81 -4.97 1.68
N THR A 226 -16.77 -4.70 2.46
CA THR A 226 -15.88 -5.74 2.98
C THR A 226 -16.20 -5.97 4.45
N PRO A 227 -16.26 -7.24 4.89
CA PRO A 227 -16.33 -7.56 6.32
C PRO A 227 -15.11 -6.97 7.04
N LEU A 228 -15.34 -6.24 8.13
CA LEU A 228 -14.29 -5.71 9.01
C LEU A 228 -14.38 -6.40 10.36
N SER A 229 -13.27 -6.86 10.91
CA SER A 229 -13.23 -7.20 12.33
C SER A 229 -13.27 -5.94 13.20
N ALA A 230 -13.66 -6.10 14.46
CA ALA A 230 -13.63 -5.05 15.47
C ALA A 230 -12.23 -4.42 15.58
N ARG A 231 -11.19 -5.27 15.59
CA ARG A 231 -9.78 -4.84 15.65
C ARG A 231 -9.42 -3.98 14.44
N ARG A 232 -9.68 -4.48 13.23
CA ARG A 232 -9.32 -3.76 12.00
C ARG A 232 -10.11 -2.47 11.86
N PHE A 233 -11.39 -2.46 12.22
CA PHE A 233 -12.20 -1.24 12.25
C PHE A 233 -11.59 -0.16 13.16
N LEU A 234 -11.21 -0.51 14.39
CA LEU A 234 -10.56 0.45 15.30
C LEU A 234 -9.20 0.90 14.77
N SER A 235 -8.46 0.00 14.12
CA SER A 235 -7.16 0.33 13.53
C SER A 235 -7.26 1.29 12.34
N LEU A 236 -8.30 1.17 11.51
CA LEU A 236 -8.53 2.06 10.36
C LEU A 236 -9.15 3.40 10.75
N THR A 237 -10.02 3.41 11.77
CA THR A 237 -10.73 4.62 12.22
C THR A 237 -9.94 5.43 13.23
N SER A 238 -9.03 4.77 13.96
CA SER A 238 -8.07 5.33 14.91
C SER A 238 -8.68 6.41 15.79
N PRO A 239 -9.73 6.11 16.57
CA PRO A 239 -10.50 7.12 17.29
C PRO A 239 -9.69 7.86 18.35
N GLU A 240 -8.54 7.33 18.78
CA GLU A 240 -7.60 7.96 19.71
C GLU A 240 -6.56 8.88 19.00
N SER A 241 -6.56 8.95 17.67
CA SER A 241 -5.70 9.81 16.86
C SER A 241 -6.18 11.28 16.88
N PRO A 242 -5.28 12.27 16.98
CA PRO A 242 -3.83 12.18 16.76
C PRO A 242 -3.00 11.91 18.02
N LEU A 243 -3.59 11.68 19.20
CA LEU A 243 -2.79 11.47 20.42
C LEU A 243 -2.11 10.09 20.42
N SER A 244 -2.83 9.06 20.00
CA SER A 244 -2.34 7.69 19.94
C SER A 244 -2.85 7.00 18.66
N PRO A 245 -2.23 7.24 17.49
CA PRO A 245 -2.61 6.58 16.25
C PRO A 245 -2.43 5.07 16.36
N SER A 246 -3.34 4.33 15.73
CA SER A 246 -3.26 2.88 15.61
C SER A 246 -2.39 2.46 14.42
N GLU A 247 -2.25 1.15 14.20
CA GLU A 247 -1.30 0.59 13.24
C GLU A 247 -1.49 1.09 11.80
N ASP A 248 -2.73 1.26 11.33
CA ASP A 248 -3.00 1.71 9.96
C ASP A 248 -2.95 3.22 9.77
N ASP A 249 -2.97 3.99 10.86
CA ASP A 249 -2.97 5.45 10.81
C ASP A 249 -1.56 6.02 10.67
N LEU A 250 -1.00 5.77 9.49
CA LEU A 250 0.35 6.14 9.12
C LEU A 250 0.39 7.47 8.34
N PHE A 251 -0.75 7.89 7.80
CA PHE A 251 -0.84 8.94 6.78
C PHE A 251 -1.74 10.12 7.17
N SER A 252 -2.33 10.15 8.38
CA SER A 252 -3.18 11.29 8.76
C SER A 252 -2.39 12.59 8.79
N SER A 253 -3.03 13.66 8.32
CA SER A 253 -2.39 14.97 8.17
C SER A 253 -2.05 15.66 9.49
N ASP A 254 -2.73 15.26 10.58
CA ASP A 254 -2.62 15.81 11.93
C ASP A 254 -1.70 15.03 12.88
N LEU A 255 -1.08 13.92 12.42
CA LEU A 255 -0.06 13.22 13.20
C LEU A 255 1.07 14.17 13.56
N SER A 256 1.66 14.04 14.76
CA SER A 256 2.77 14.90 15.19
C SER A 256 4.09 14.53 14.49
N ASP A 257 5.06 15.45 14.46
CA ASP A 257 6.39 15.15 13.91
C ASP A 257 7.09 14.02 14.70
N GLU A 258 6.77 13.86 16.00
CA GLU A 258 7.23 12.73 16.82
C GLU A 258 6.66 11.40 16.30
N GLN A 259 5.37 11.35 15.93
CA GLN A 259 4.74 10.15 15.37
C GLN A 259 5.27 9.83 13.97
N LEU A 260 5.51 10.85 13.13
CA LEU A 260 6.16 10.66 11.84
C LEU A 260 7.61 10.14 12.01
N GLY A 261 8.31 10.57 13.07
CA GLY A 261 9.62 10.03 13.43
C GLY A 261 9.60 8.53 13.76
N LYS A 262 8.50 8.03 14.34
CA LYS A 262 8.32 6.60 14.66
C LYS A 262 7.97 5.73 13.44
N THR A 263 7.71 6.35 12.29
CA THR A 263 7.36 5.65 11.03
C THR A 263 8.33 6.04 9.92
N PHE A 264 8.11 7.17 9.25
CA PHE A 264 8.98 7.71 8.20
C PHE A 264 10.43 7.90 8.66
N GLY A 265 10.65 8.37 9.89
CA GLY A 265 11.99 8.52 10.45
C GLY A 265 12.69 7.18 10.75
N MET A 266 11.94 6.09 10.91
CA MET A 266 12.55 4.77 11.14
C MET A 266 13.08 4.13 9.86
N ILE A 267 12.74 4.64 8.67
CA ILE A 267 13.23 4.11 7.38
C ILE A 267 14.76 4.09 7.35
N ARG A 268 15.41 5.16 7.85
CA ARG A 268 16.87 5.24 7.97
C ARG A 268 17.41 4.18 8.92
N GLU A 269 16.82 4.10 10.11
CA GLU A 269 17.31 3.28 11.21
C GLU A 269 17.19 1.78 10.94
N GLN A 270 16.13 1.33 10.24
CA GLN A 270 15.98 -0.08 9.88
C GLN A 270 16.91 -0.53 8.75
N GLY A 271 17.44 0.39 7.94
CA GLY A 271 18.39 0.07 6.86
C GLY A 271 17.82 -0.80 5.74
N LEU A 272 16.49 -0.83 5.59
CA LEU A 272 15.79 -1.68 4.61
C LEU A 272 15.58 -1.00 3.25
N LEU A 273 15.98 0.26 3.09
CA LEU A 273 15.92 0.97 1.81
C LEU A 273 17.31 1.49 1.44
N ARG A 274 17.88 0.97 0.35
CA ARG A 274 19.20 1.38 -0.17
C ARG A 274 19.12 2.57 -1.12
N GLY A 275 17.97 2.72 -1.78
CA GLY A 275 17.71 3.81 -2.73
C GLY A 275 16.82 4.88 -2.13
N LYS A 276 15.88 5.38 -2.95
CA LYS A 276 15.03 6.51 -2.61
C LYS A 276 13.59 6.09 -2.31
N LEU A 277 12.89 6.84 -1.47
CA LEU A 277 11.44 6.72 -1.28
C LEU A 277 10.74 7.77 -2.15
N MET A 278 9.99 7.33 -3.15
CA MET A 278 9.16 8.21 -3.97
C MET A 278 7.69 8.15 -3.57
N VAL A 279 7.10 9.31 -3.30
CA VAL A 279 5.67 9.43 -2.96
C VAL A 279 4.93 10.19 -4.05
N LEU A 280 3.91 9.57 -4.64
CA LEU A 280 3.09 10.13 -5.71
C LEU A 280 1.65 10.31 -5.23
N PHE A 281 1.32 11.51 -4.76
CA PHE A 281 -0.03 11.86 -4.32
C PHE A 281 -0.95 12.15 -5.50
N SER A 282 -2.23 11.85 -5.36
CA SER A 282 -3.25 12.20 -6.37
C SER A 282 -3.82 13.60 -6.13
N GLY A 283 -3.72 14.50 -7.11
CA GLY A 283 -4.11 15.90 -6.98
C GLY A 283 -5.60 16.10 -6.74
N ALA A 284 -6.44 15.37 -7.48
CA ALA A 284 -7.90 15.36 -7.36
C ALA A 284 -8.40 14.11 -6.60
N ASP A 285 -7.60 13.62 -5.63
CA ASP A 285 -7.98 12.48 -4.79
C ASP A 285 -9.24 12.78 -3.97
N GLN A 286 -10.33 12.10 -4.28
CA GLN A 286 -11.62 12.23 -3.63
C GLN A 286 -11.68 11.61 -2.22
N SER A 287 -10.69 10.80 -1.86
CA SER A 287 -10.58 10.19 -0.54
C SER A 287 -9.86 11.09 0.46
N VAL A 288 -9.20 12.16 -0.02
CA VAL A 288 -8.50 13.11 0.84
C VAL A 288 -9.41 14.31 1.14
N PRO A 289 -9.69 14.62 2.42
CA PRO A 289 -10.53 15.76 2.76
C PRO A 289 -10.00 17.09 2.22
N ALA A 290 -10.91 18.01 1.90
CA ALA A 290 -10.56 19.31 1.35
C ALA A 290 -9.74 20.20 2.30
N TRP A 291 -9.77 19.95 3.62
CA TRP A 291 -8.98 20.68 4.60
C TRP A 291 -7.50 20.26 4.64
N VAL A 292 -7.14 19.14 4.02
CA VAL A 292 -5.77 18.60 4.05
C VAL A 292 -4.90 19.33 3.02
N ASP A 293 -3.87 20.01 3.50
CA ASP A 293 -2.82 20.59 2.67
C ASP A 293 -1.81 19.49 2.27
N LYS A 294 -1.98 18.96 1.05
CA LYS A 294 -1.17 17.85 0.50
C LYS A 294 0.31 18.22 0.35
N GLU A 295 0.63 19.47 0.00
CA GLU A 295 2.01 19.93 -0.14
C GLU A 295 2.70 20.02 1.22
N ARG A 296 2.00 20.59 2.20
CA ARG A 296 2.49 20.60 3.58
C ARG A 296 2.70 19.19 4.11
N LEU A 297 1.77 18.27 3.83
CA LEU A 297 1.86 16.87 4.26
C LEU A 297 3.10 16.17 3.68
N LEU A 298 3.33 16.26 2.37
CA LEU A 298 4.55 15.74 1.72
C LEU A 298 5.82 16.35 2.32
N SER A 299 5.82 17.66 2.58
CA SER A 299 6.98 18.33 3.19
C SER A 299 7.30 17.79 4.59
N ARG A 300 6.28 17.40 5.37
CA ARG A 300 6.45 16.84 6.71
C ARG A 300 6.99 15.42 6.65
N TRP A 301 6.46 14.60 5.75
CA TRP A 301 6.98 13.24 5.52
C TRP A 301 8.42 13.27 5.05
N ARG A 302 8.76 14.14 4.09
CA ARG A 302 10.14 14.38 3.67
C ARG A 302 11.04 14.71 4.85
N ARG A 303 10.66 15.69 5.69
CA ARG A 303 11.46 16.09 6.86
C ARG A 303 11.63 14.94 7.85
N ALA A 304 10.60 14.12 8.07
CA ALA A 304 10.70 12.95 8.93
C ALA A 304 11.66 11.90 8.33
N THR A 305 11.50 11.55 7.05
CA THR A 305 12.34 10.58 6.33
C THR A 305 13.80 11.01 6.24
N ASP A 306 14.07 12.28 5.93
CA ASP A 306 15.41 12.81 5.78
C ASP A 306 16.01 13.30 7.11
N HIS A 307 15.32 13.12 8.24
CA HIS A 307 15.72 13.64 9.55
C HIS A 307 16.12 15.13 9.49
N ASN A 308 15.27 15.96 8.91
CA ASN A 308 15.51 17.38 8.66
C ASN A 308 16.77 17.69 7.83
N GLY A 309 17.14 16.79 6.90
CA GLY A 309 18.25 16.97 5.97
C GLY A 309 19.56 16.28 6.38
N GLU A 310 19.55 15.46 7.42
CA GLU A 310 20.69 14.61 7.80
C GLU A 310 20.86 13.41 6.86
N ALA A 311 19.81 13.03 6.16
CA ALA A 311 19.81 11.95 5.18
C ALA A 311 19.18 12.42 3.86
N GLU A 312 19.47 11.68 2.79
CA GLU A 312 18.86 11.89 1.47
C GLU A 312 18.13 10.60 1.06
N ILE A 313 17.06 10.25 1.76
CA ILE A 313 16.27 9.04 1.47
C ILE A 313 15.05 9.41 0.63
N TRP A 314 14.45 10.57 0.85
CA TRP A 314 13.33 11.06 0.07
C TRP A 314 13.73 11.31 -1.39
N ASP A 315 12.88 10.92 -2.34
CA ASP A 315 13.05 11.25 -3.75
C ASP A 315 12.50 12.65 -4.04
N ASP A 316 13.33 13.54 -4.58
CA ASP A 316 12.92 14.90 -4.98
C ASP A 316 11.87 14.93 -6.09
N ASN A 317 11.67 13.82 -6.82
CA ASN A 317 10.59 13.68 -7.79
C ASN A 317 9.24 13.30 -7.19
N SER A 318 9.18 13.05 -5.87
CA SER A 318 7.92 12.92 -5.14
C SER A 318 7.08 14.18 -5.30
N GLY A 319 5.77 14.03 -5.34
CA GLY A 319 4.89 15.16 -5.57
C GLY A 319 3.44 14.78 -5.79
N ILE A 320 2.68 15.78 -6.25
CA ILE A 320 1.24 15.66 -6.51
C ILE A 320 1.03 15.53 -8.01
N ILE A 321 0.40 14.44 -8.45
CA ILE A 321 0.00 14.20 -9.83
C ILE A 321 -1.23 15.08 -10.14
N PRO A 322 -1.12 16.05 -11.05
CA PRO A 322 -2.23 16.96 -11.36
C PRO A 322 -3.47 16.18 -11.83
N ASN A 323 -4.65 16.58 -11.34
CA ASN A 323 -5.96 16.02 -11.75
C ASN A 323 -6.15 14.50 -11.54
N ALA A 324 -5.18 13.80 -10.93
CA ALA A 324 -5.29 12.39 -10.65
C ALA A 324 -6.34 12.14 -9.57
N SER A 325 -7.28 11.22 -9.82
CA SER A 325 -8.14 10.63 -8.80
C SER A 325 -7.40 9.55 -8.01
N HIS A 326 -8.00 9.03 -6.94
CA HIS A 326 -7.35 8.08 -6.04
C HIS A 326 -6.72 6.87 -6.77
N ALA A 327 -7.52 6.19 -7.60
CA ALA A 327 -7.12 5.00 -8.35
C ALA A 327 -6.88 5.26 -9.84
N LEU A 328 -7.04 6.51 -10.30
CA LEU A 328 -6.91 6.92 -11.70
C LEU A 328 -7.81 6.11 -12.68
N SER A 329 -8.93 5.62 -12.16
CA SER A 329 -9.84 4.67 -12.83
C SER A 329 -11.05 5.32 -13.50
N ASN A 330 -11.02 6.64 -13.75
CA ASN A 330 -12.09 7.33 -14.49
C ASN A 330 -11.68 7.54 -15.95
N ASP A 331 -12.65 7.78 -16.83
CA ASP A 331 -12.41 7.97 -18.28
C ASP A 331 -11.53 9.22 -18.56
N ASP A 332 -11.58 10.22 -17.68
CA ASP A 332 -10.78 11.46 -17.75
C ASP A 332 -9.33 11.30 -17.24
N GLN A 333 -8.94 10.11 -16.77
CA GLN A 333 -7.65 9.88 -16.10
C GLN A 333 -6.53 9.45 -17.05
N ALA A 334 -6.74 9.48 -18.37
CA ALA A 334 -5.72 9.04 -19.33
C ALA A 334 -4.40 9.84 -19.22
N GLU A 335 -4.49 11.17 -19.07
CA GLU A 335 -3.31 12.03 -18.91
C GLU A 335 -2.65 11.84 -17.53
N PRO A 336 -3.40 11.85 -16.40
CA PRO A 336 -2.83 11.53 -15.10
C PRO A 336 -2.16 10.16 -15.03
N ARG A 337 -2.74 9.11 -15.65
CA ARG A 337 -2.13 7.77 -15.71
C ARG A 337 -0.82 7.80 -16.48
N LYS A 338 -0.78 8.47 -17.63
CA LYS A 338 0.45 8.63 -18.42
C LYS A 338 1.53 9.34 -17.60
N PHE A 339 1.19 10.45 -16.95
CA PHE A 339 2.13 11.21 -16.12
C PHE A 339 2.69 10.36 -14.97
N LEU A 340 1.83 9.62 -14.27
CA LEU A 340 2.23 8.70 -13.21
C LEU A 340 3.19 7.63 -13.72
N VAL A 341 2.87 7.00 -14.86
CA VAL A 341 3.71 5.95 -15.46
C VAL A 341 5.06 6.51 -15.91
N ASP A 342 5.08 7.72 -16.50
CA ASP A 342 6.31 8.40 -16.89
C ASP A 342 7.20 8.69 -15.66
N LYS A 343 6.61 9.09 -14.52
CA LYS A 343 7.33 9.28 -13.25
C LYS A 343 7.93 7.99 -12.72
N VAL A 344 7.16 6.90 -12.70
CA VAL A 344 7.65 5.57 -12.29
C VAL A 344 8.78 5.11 -13.22
N LEU A 345 8.62 5.25 -14.53
CA LEU A 345 9.67 4.87 -15.49
C LEU A 345 10.94 5.70 -15.29
N GLY A 346 10.81 7.01 -15.04
CA GLY A 346 11.93 7.89 -14.73
C GLY A 346 12.69 7.44 -13.49
N TYR A 347 11.98 7.13 -12.41
CA TYR A 347 12.54 6.60 -11.17
C TYR A 347 13.32 5.30 -11.40
N LEU A 348 12.71 4.32 -12.07
CA LEU A 348 13.35 3.03 -12.37
C LEU A 348 14.57 3.18 -13.29
N SER A 349 14.49 4.10 -14.25
CA SER A 349 15.58 4.41 -15.18
C SER A 349 16.77 5.07 -14.49
N ALA A 350 16.53 5.90 -13.47
CA ALA A 350 17.60 6.48 -12.65
C ALA A 350 18.28 5.39 -11.81
N LEU A 351 17.50 4.47 -11.25
CA LEU A 351 18.00 3.41 -10.39
C LEU A 351 18.93 2.42 -11.12
N VAL A 352 18.74 2.17 -12.41
CA VAL A 352 19.65 1.31 -13.21
C VAL A 352 20.91 2.00 -13.69
N LYS A 353 20.91 3.34 -13.72
CA LYS A 353 22.08 4.15 -14.13
C LYS A 353 23.03 4.43 -12.97
N ALA A 354 22.51 4.39 -11.74
CA ALA A 354 23.27 4.46 -10.49
C ALA A 354 23.86 3.08 -10.15
#